data_AF-A0A9D6YKA3-F1
#
_entry.id   AF-A0A9D6YKA3-F1
#
_cell.length_a   1.000
_cell.length_b   1.000
_cell.length_c   1.000
_cell.angle_alpha   90.00
_cell.angle_beta   90.00
_cell.angle_gamma   90.00
#
_symmetry.space_group_name_H-M   'P 1'
#
loop_
_entity.id
_entity.type
_entity.pdbx_description
1 polymer ?
#
loop_
_entity_poly.entity_id
_entity_poly.type
_entity_poly.pdbx_seq_one_letter_code
_entity_poly.pdbx_strand_id
1 'polypeptide(L)'
;IAKIEEHRVNGKTKKLCVHRKGATRAFPPGHPETPAAYQKTGQPVLIPGDMGRYSFVLVGTEQALTETFGSTCHGAGREMSRHAAMKVAKGRNIVRELAAQGIVVRGAGRGTIDEEISEAYKDVEAVVEVAHGAGISKKVAKLKPLGVIKG
;
A
#
# COMPACT_ATOMS: atom_id res chain seq x y z
N ILE A 1 -13.26 2.24 3.03
CA ILE A 1 -13.65 2.76 4.36
C ILE A 1 -14.11 4.21 4.23
N ALA A 2 -15.12 4.62 4.99
CA ALA A 2 -15.55 6.02 5.08
C ALA A 2 -15.43 6.47 6.54
N LYS A 3 -14.85 7.65 6.78
CA LYS A 3 -14.70 8.24 8.12
C LYS A 3 -15.09 9.70 8.10
N ILE A 4 -15.66 10.17 9.20
CA ILE A 4 -15.93 11.58 9.39
C ILE A 4 -14.68 12.26 9.93
N GLU A 5 -14.15 13.22 9.19
CA GLU A 5 -12.88 13.91 9.48
C GLU A 5 -13.03 15.42 9.26
N GLU A 6 -12.23 16.22 9.95
CA GLU A 6 -12.19 17.68 9.75
C GLU A 6 -11.06 18.06 8.79
N HIS A 7 -11.40 18.84 7.76
CA HIS A 7 -10.45 19.27 6.73
C HIS A 7 -10.70 20.73 6.33
N ARG A 8 -9.67 21.42 5.86
CA ARG A 8 -9.77 22.80 5.38
C ARG A 8 -10.11 22.83 3.89
N VAL A 9 -11.27 23.39 3.53
CA VAL A 9 -11.74 23.53 2.14
C VAL A 9 -12.05 24.99 1.86
N ASN A 10 -11.39 25.58 0.86
CA ASN A 10 -11.52 27.00 0.51
C ASN A 10 -11.36 27.92 1.73
N GLY A 11 -10.35 27.65 2.55
CA GLY A 11 -10.02 28.45 3.73
C GLY A 11 -10.86 28.17 4.98
N LYS A 12 -11.91 27.35 4.91
CA LYS A 12 -12.82 27.04 6.04
C LYS A 12 -12.69 25.59 6.49
N THR A 13 -12.68 25.35 7.80
CA THR A 13 -12.77 23.99 8.36
C THR A 13 -14.15 23.42 8.10
N LYS A 14 -14.22 22.20 7.56
CA LYS A 14 -15.45 21.46 7.31
C LYS A 14 -15.32 20.04 7.82
N LYS A 15 -16.42 19.53 8.36
CA LYS A 15 -16.58 18.11 8.67
C LYS A 15 -17.02 17.38 7.40
N LEU A 16 -16.20 16.44 6.94
CA LEU A 16 -16.39 15.71 5.68
C LEU A 16 -16.50 14.21 5.95
N CYS A 17 -17.27 13.50 5.12
CA CYS A 17 -17.18 12.05 5.04
C CYS A 17 -16.12 11.68 3.99
N VAL A 18 -14.92 11.30 4.45
CA VAL A 18 -13.81 10.95 3.58
C VAL A 18 -13.86 9.46 3.23
N HIS A 19 -14.11 9.17 1.96
CA HIS A 19 -14.17 7.81 1.42
C HIS A 19 -12.80 7.40 0.85
N ARG A 20 -12.18 6.37 1.42
CA ARG A 20 -10.93 5.78 0.93
C ARG A 20 -11.18 4.35 0.44
N LYS A 21 -10.97 4.10 -0.86
CA LYS A 21 -11.02 2.78 -1.49
C LYS A 21 -9.70 2.56 -2.22
N GLY A 22 -8.90 1.60 -1.78
CA GLY A 22 -7.52 1.44 -2.28
C GLY A 22 -6.61 2.61 -1.92
N ALA A 23 -6.90 3.31 -0.82
CA ALA A 23 -6.14 4.44 -0.31
C ALA A 23 -6.04 4.36 1.22
N THR A 24 -5.00 4.97 1.79
CA THR A 24 -4.68 4.92 3.22
C THR A 24 -4.63 6.33 3.79
N ARG A 25 -5.00 6.50 5.07
CA ARG A 25 -4.87 7.77 5.79
C ARG A 25 -3.40 8.06 6.10
N ALA A 26 -2.98 9.31 5.93
CA ALA A 26 -1.60 9.76 6.01
C ALA A 26 -1.49 11.11 6.73
N PHE A 27 -1.89 11.14 8.01
CA PHE A 27 -1.83 12.38 8.80
C PHE A 27 -0.40 12.83 9.13
N PRO A 28 -0.14 14.15 9.18
CA PRO A 28 1.18 14.71 9.44
C PRO A 28 1.62 14.53 10.90
N PRO A 29 2.90 14.85 11.20
CA PRO A 29 3.35 15.13 12.55
C PRO A 29 2.44 16.15 13.26
N GLY A 30 2.23 16.00 14.56
CA GLY A 30 1.42 16.92 15.36
C GLY A 30 -0.10 16.74 15.22
N HIS A 31 -0.58 15.91 14.29
CA HIS A 31 -2.02 15.71 14.12
C HIS A 31 -2.62 15.03 15.37
N PRO A 32 -3.74 15.53 15.94
CA PRO A 32 -4.27 15.07 17.22
C PRO A 32 -4.70 13.59 17.23
N GLU A 33 -5.13 13.06 16.07
CA GLU A 33 -5.48 11.64 15.93
C GLU A 33 -4.28 10.69 15.75
N THR A 34 -3.05 11.21 15.62
CA THR A 34 -1.86 10.38 15.52
C THR A 34 -1.46 9.88 16.92
N PRO A 35 -1.19 8.58 17.13
CA PRO A 35 -0.77 8.07 18.43
C PRO A 35 0.47 8.81 18.98
N ALA A 36 0.55 8.96 20.30
CA ALA A 36 1.62 9.73 20.97
C ALA A 36 3.05 9.33 20.53
N ALA A 37 3.30 8.04 20.34
CA ALA A 37 4.59 7.51 19.89
C ALA A 37 5.02 8.04 18.51
N TYR A 38 4.07 8.47 17.67
CA TYR A 38 4.30 8.91 16.29
C TYR A 38 3.99 10.41 16.09
N GLN A 39 3.66 11.14 17.15
CA GLN A 39 3.31 12.56 17.08
C GLN A 39 4.41 13.40 16.40
N LYS A 40 5.69 13.10 16.67
CA LYS A 40 6.81 13.85 16.08
C LYS A 40 7.14 13.46 14.63
N THR A 41 6.73 12.27 14.20
CA THR A 41 7.12 11.70 12.90
C THR A 41 5.98 11.69 11.88
N GLY A 42 4.74 11.81 12.34
CA GLY A 42 3.53 11.63 11.53
C GLY A 42 3.04 10.20 11.55
N GLN A 43 1.81 10.01 11.04
CA GLN A 43 1.14 8.72 11.07
C GLN A 43 1.90 7.70 10.19
N PRO A 44 2.26 6.51 10.73
CA PRO A 44 2.79 5.44 9.91
C PRO A 44 1.77 4.99 8.85
N VAL A 45 2.26 4.77 7.64
CA VAL A 45 1.50 4.27 6.49
C VAL A 45 2.14 2.97 6.04
N LEU A 46 1.36 1.89 6.01
CA LEU A 46 1.80 0.57 5.59
C LEU A 46 1.37 0.32 4.14
N ILE A 47 2.33 0.05 3.28
CA ILE A 47 2.11 -0.20 1.85
C ILE A 47 2.51 -1.65 1.54
N PRO A 48 1.58 -2.61 1.57
CA PRO A 48 1.82 -3.94 1.04
C PRO A 48 2.16 -3.91 -0.45
N GLY A 49 3.19 -4.66 -0.83
CA GLY A 49 3.41 -5.09 -2.21
C GLY A 49 2.63 -6.36 -2.55
N ASP A 50 3.16 -7.13 -3.49
CA ASP A 50 2.72 -8.48 -3.82
C ASP A 50 3.66 -9.56 -3.25
N MET A 51 3.43 -10.81 -3.63
CA MET A 51 4.10 -11.98 -3.05
C MET A 51 5.63 -11.99 -3.25
N GLY A 52 6.13 -11.43 -4.34
CA GLY A 52 7.53 -11.49 -4.73
C GLY A 52 8.28 -10.18 -4.51
N ARG A 53 7.58 -9.07 -4.30
CA ARG A 53 8.16 -7.72 -4.23
C ARG A 53 8.13 -7.13 -2.83
N TYR A 54 8.69 -5.94 -2.73
CA TYR A 54 8.87 -5.21 -1.48
C TYR A 54 7.54 -4.72 -0.90
N SER A 55 7.55 -4.43 0.40
CA SER A 55 6.54 -3.58 1.05
C SER A 55 7.23 -2.35 1.61
N PHE A 56 6.47 -1.30 1.92
CA PHE A 56 7.04 -0.05 2.42
C PHE A 56 6.34 0.42 3.69
N VAL A 57 7.13 1.07 4.55
CA VAL A 57 6.62 1.93 5.62
C VAL A 57 6.91 3.36 5.22
N LEU A 58 5.86 4.18 5.21
CA LEU A 58 5.92 5.61 4.98
C LEU A 58 5.39 6.36 6.20
N VAL A 59 5.48 7.69 6.19
CA VAL A 59 4.77 8.57 7.13
C VAL A 59 3.95 9.61 6.39
N GLY A 60 2.84 10.02 6.98
CA GLY A 60 2.00 11.11 6.48
C GLY A 60 2.65 12.49 6.58
N THR A 61 2.13 13.44 5.81
CA THR A 61 2.73 14.78 5.63
C THR A 61 1.67 15.87 5.59
N GLU A 62 2.10 17.12 5.79
CA GLU A 62 1.22 18.29 5.71
C GLU A 62 0.63 18.47 4.30
N GLN A 63 1.42 18.12 3.28
CA GLN A 63 0.98 18.14 1.90
C GLN A 63 -0.14 17.13 1.66
N ALA A 64 -0.08 15.94 2.27
CA ALA A 64 -1.18 14.98 2.24
C ALA A 64 -2.46 15.58 2.82
N LEU A 65 -2.36 16.24 3.98
CA LEU A 65 -3.51 16.86 4.65
C LEU A 65 -4.16 17.93 3.77
N THR A 66 -3.34 18.72 3.08
CA THR A 66 -3.78 19.85 2.26
C THR A 66 -4.35 19.43 0.89
N GLU A 67 -3.70 18.48 0.20
CA GLU A 67 -4.04 18.17 -1.20
C GLU A 67 -4.97 16.97 -1.34
N THR A 68 -4.99 16.05 -0.37
CA THR A 68 -5.64 14.73 -0.52
C THR A 68 -6.50 14.35 0.68
N PHE A 69 -6.87 15.32 1.53
CA PHE A 69 -7.60 15.06 2.77
C PHE A 69 -6.85 14.06 3.68
N GLY A 70 -5.53 14.23 3.79
CA GLY A 70 -4.66 13.38 4.59
C GLY A 70 -4.64 11.95 4.07
N SER A 71 -4.45 11.75 2.77
CA SER A 71 -4.49 10.42 2.14
C SER A 71 -3.25 10.11 1.31
N THR A 72 -2.97 8.84 1.11
CA THR A 72 -1.94 8.35 0.17
C THR A 72 -2.34 6.99 -0.40
N CYS A 73 -1.46 6.38 -1.18
CA CYS A 73 -1.64 5.05 -1.77
C CYS A 73 -1.78 3.95 -0.70
N HIS A 74 -2.30 2.79 -1.10
CA HIS A 74 -2.47 1.62 -0.24
C HIS A 74 -1.52 0.46 -0.60
N GLY A 75 -1.06 0.38 -1.84
CA GLY A 75 -0.28 -0.75 -2.34
C GLY A 75 -0.04 -0.62 -3.84
N ALA A 76 0.50 -1.67 -4.45
CA ALA A 76 0.73 -1.75 -5.89
C ALA A 76 -0.52 -1.41 -6.74
N GLY A 77 -1.68 -1.95 -6.34
CA GLY A 77 -2.86 -1.96 -7.19
C GLY A 77 -2.74 -2.99 -8.32
N ARG A 78 -3.86 -3.66 -8.59
CA ARG A 78 -3.92 -4.76 -9.56
C ARG A 78 -3.99 -4.22 -10.99
N GLU A 79 -3.24 -4.82 -11.91
CA GLU A 79 -3.18 -4.47 -13.33
C GLU A 79 -3.83 -5.53 -14.22
N MET A 80 -3.76 -6.81 -13.83
CA MET A 80 -4.41 -7.91 -14.54
C MET A 80 -5.68 -8.37 -13.83
N SER A 81 -6.69 -8.84 -14.55
CA SER A 81 -7.78 -9.59 -13.90
C SER A 81 -7.25 -10.89 -13.28
N ARG A 82 -8.00 -11.50 -12.35
CA ARG A 82 -7.65 -12.83 -11.80
C ARG A 82 -7.54 -13.89 -12.89
N HIS A 83 -8.50 -13.90 -13.82
CA HIS A 83 -8.49 -14.81 -14.96
C HIS A 83 -7.29 -14.60 -15.88
N ALA A 84 -6.87 -13.35 -16.12
CA ALA A 84 -5.67 -13.07 -16.91
C ALA A 84 -4.40 -13.54 -16.20
N ALA A 85 -4.27 -13.26 -14.90
CA ALA A 85 -3.14 -13.72 -14.09
C ALA A 85 -3.03 -15.26 -14.08
N MET A 86 -4.15 -15.97 -13.89
CA MET A 86 -4.20 -17.44 -13.97
C MET A 86 -3.75 -17.98 -15.33
N LYS A 87 -4.11 -17.30 -16.43
CA LYS A 87 -3.65 -17.68 -17.78
C LYS A 87 -2.14 -17.49 -17.93
N VAL A 88 -1.60 -16.39 -17.41
CA VAL A 88 -0.15 -16.09 -17.41
C VAL A 88 0.62 -17.08 -16.52
N ALA A 89 0.05 -17.47 -15.39
CA ALA A 89 0.63 -18.45 -14.47
C ALA A 89 0.56 -19.91 -14.98
N LYS A 90 -0.24 -20.18 -16.02
CA LYS A 90 -0.50 -21.54 -16.48
C LYS A 90 0.80 -22.26 -16.87
N GLY A 91 1.03 -23.43 -16.27
CA GLY A 91 2.22 -24.26 -16.52
C GLY A 91 3.48 -23.81 -15.76
N ARG A 92 3.45 -22.67 -15.08
CA ARG A 92 4.55 -22.19 -14.23
C ARG A 92 4.53 -22.83 -12.87
N ASN A 93 5.68 -22.81 -12.20
CA ASN A 93 5.81 -23.26 -10.82
C ASN A 93 6.17 -22.04 -9.95
N ILE A 94 5.16 -21.22 -9.66
CA ILE A 94 5.30 -19.96 -8.93
C ILE A 94 5.95 -20.17 -7.56
N VAL A 95 5.64 -21.27 -6.88
CA VAL A 95 6.26 -21.61 -5.59
C VAL A 95 7.77 -21.81 -5.74
N ARG A 96 8.22 -22.52 -6.77
CA ARG A 96 9.65 -22.72 -7.05
C ARG A 96 10.33 -21.42 -7.48
N GLU A 97 9.65 -20.59 -8.27
CA GLU A 97 10.16 -19.29 -8.72
C GLU A 97 10.40 -18.34 -7.53
N LEU A 98 9.45 -18.27 -6.59
CA LEU A 98 9.60 -17.47 -5.37
C LEU A 98 10.63 -18.08 -4.40
N ALA A 99 10.70 -19.41 -4.30
CA ALA A 99 11.74 -20.08 -3.51
C ALA A 99 13.15 -19.78 -4.04
N ALA A 100 13.33 -19.68 -5.36
CA ALA A 100 14.61 -19.28 -5.97
C ALA A 100 15.01 -17.85 -5.62
N GLN A 101 14.06 -17.00 -5.21
CA GLN A 101 14.30 -15.64 -4.70
C GLN A 101 14.50 -15.60 -3.17
N GLY A 102 14.48 -16.76 -2.50
CA GLY A 102 14.57 -16.88 -1.05
C GLY A 102 13.25 -16.65 -0.32
N ILE A 103 12.11 -16.74 -1.02
CA ILE A 103 10.78 -16.48 -0.46
C ILE A 103 10.01 -17.79 -0.32
N VAL A 104 9.69 -18.15 0.93
CA VAL A 104 8.87 -19.35 1.21
C VAL A 104 7.40 -19.01 1.07
N VAL A 105 6.70 -19.68 0.14
CA VAL A 105 5.26 -19.44 -0.07
C VAL A 105 4.41 -20.63 0.35
N ARG A 106 3.28 -20.34 0.98
CA ARG A 106 2.18 -21.27 1.26
C ARG A 106 0.86 -20.63 0.82
N GLY A 107 0.04 -21.38 0.11
CA GLY A 107 -1.28 -20.95 -0.34
C GLY A 107 -2.33 -21.99 0.03
N ALA A 108 -3.59 -21.59 0.18
CA ALA A 108 -4.71 -22.52 0.36
C ALA A 108 -4.84 -23.51 -0.81
N GLY A 109 -4.53 -23.06 -2.02
CA GLY A 109 -4.40 -23.90 -3.21
C GLY A 109 -3.52 -23.26 -4.27
N ARG A 110 -3.25 -24.01 -5.33
CA ARG A 110 -2.45 -23.51 -6.46
C ARG A 110 -3.11 -22.30 -7.14
N GLY A 111 -4.44 -22.33 -7.30
CA GLY A 111 -5.20 -21.21 -7.86
C GLY A 111 -5.03 -19.89 -7.11
N THR A 112 -5.01 -19.93 -5.76
CA THR A 112 -4.78 -18.74 -4.93
C THR A 112 -3.40 -18.11 -5.19
N ILE A 113 -2.38 -18.95 -5.40
CA ILE A 113 -1.03 -18.46 -5.70
C ILE A 113 -0.97 -17.91 -7.12
N ASP A 114 -1.56 -18.63 -8.07
CA ASP A 114 -1.52 -18.30 -9.49
C ASP A 114 -2.31 -17.01 -9.81
N GLU A 115 -3.38 -16.70 -9.07
CA GLU A 115 -4.12 -15.44 -9.26
C GLU A 115 -3.39 -14.21 -8.69
N GLU A 116 -2.42 -14.44 -7.80
CA GLU A 116 -1.68 -13.43 -7.04
C GLU A 116 -0.22 -13.24 -7.52
N ILE A 117 0.14 -13.78 -8.69
CA ILE A 117 1.50 -13.59 -9.26
C ILE A 117 1.90 -12.11 -9.28
N SER A 118 3.18 -11.83 -9.07
CA SER A 118 3.70 -10.46 -8.98
C SER A 118 3.35 -9.61 -10.20
N GLU A 119 3.33 -10.22 -11.39
CA GLU A 119 2.98 -9.60 -12.67
C GLU A 119 1.52 -9.17 -12.75
N ALA A 120 0.64 -9.67 -11.88
CA ALA A 120 -0.74 -9.21 -11.82
C ALA A 120 -0.89 -7.80 -11.22
N TYR A 121 0.18 -7.25 -10.66
CA TYR A 121 0.22 -6.01 -9.90
C TYR A 121 1.23 -5.02 -10.48
N LYS A 122 0.93 -3.72 -10.38
CA LYS A 122 1.90 -2.67 -10.71
C LYS A 122 3.12 -2.73 -9.80
N ASP A 123 4.24 -2.15 -10.22
CA ASP A 123 5.38 -2.01 -9.32
C ASP A 123 5.06 -1.06 -8.15
N VAL A 124 5.00 -1.63 -6.95
CA VAL A 124 4.74 -0.89 -5.71
C VAL A 124 5.84 0.15 -5.44
N GLU A 125 7.08 -0.10 -5.85
CA GLU A 125 8.14 0.90 -5.70
C GLU A 125 7.83 2.13 -6.56
N ALA A 126 7.41 1.95 -7.81
CA ALA A 126 7.00 3.06 -8.67
C ALA A 126 5.80 3.84 -8.09
N VAL A 127 4.81 3.14 -7.53
CA VAL A 127 3.66 3.77 -6.85
C VAL A 127 4.11 4.61 -5.65
N VAL A 128 5.02 4.06 -4.84
CA VAL A 128 5.57 4.75 -3.67
C VAL A 128 6.43 5.94 -4.07
N GLU A 129 7.25 5.84 -5.13
CA GLU A 129 8.06 6.95 -5.62
C GLU A 129 7.19 8.13 -6.07
N VAL A 130 6.06 7.87 -6.74
CA VAL A 130 5.12 8.94 -7.11
C VAL A 130 4.53 9.61 -5.88
N ALA A 131 4.04 8.83 -4.91
CA ALA A 131 3.46 9.37 -3.68
C ALA A 131 4.51 10.11 -2.82
N HIS A 132 5.77 9.68 -2.88
CA HIS A 132 6.89 10.33 -2.21
C HIS A 132 7.29 11.64 -2.89
N GLY A 133 7.45 11.62 -4.22
CA GLY A 133 7.81 12.79 -5.02
C GLY A 133 6.72 13.87 -5.02
N ALA A 134 5.46 13.47 -4.97
CA ALA A 134 4.32 14.39 -4.74
C ALA A 134 4.25 14.91 -3.29
N GLY A 135 5.09 14.41 -2.38
CA GLY A 135 5.16 14.85 -1.00
C GLY A 135 3.97 14.45 -0.13
N ILE A 136 2.99 13.70 -0.64
CA ILE A 136 1.81 13.22 0.12
C ILE A 136 2.10 12.03 1.05
N SER A 137 3.34 11.53 1.04
CA SER A 137 3.89 10.63 2.06
C SER A 137 5.41 10.61 1.98
N LYS A 138 6.11 10.22 3.05
CA LYS A 138 7.57 10.13 3.06
C LYS A 138 8.04 8.71 3.32
N LYS A 139 8.93 8.17 2.48
CA LYS A 139 9.56 6.86 2.67
C LYS A 139 10.32 6.80 4.00
N VAL A 140 10.13 5.71 4.74
CA VAL A 140 10.87 5.42 5.98
C VAL A 140 11.66 4.12 5.83
N ALA A 141 11.01 3.04 5.40
CA ALA A 141 11.65 1.74 5.27
C ALA A 141 11.11 0.95 4.07
N LYS A 142 11.97 0.11 3.51
CA LYS A 142 11.66 -0.88 2.47
C LYS A 142 11.87 -2.27 3.04
N LEU A 143 10.88 -3.15 2.88
CA LEU A 143 10.84 -4.48 3.47
C LEU A 143 10.85 -5.53 2.36
N LYS A 144 11.76 -6.50 2.44
CA LYS A 144 11.83 -7.64 1.53
C LYS A 144 11.10 -8.84 2.15
N PRO A 145 10.20 -9.52 1.41
CA PRO A 145 9.53 -10.70 1.93
C PRO A 145 10.51 -11.86 2.10
N LEU A 146 10.33 -12.65 3.16
CA LEU A 146 11.01 -13.93 3.39
C LEU A 146 10.03 -15.11 3.39
N GLY A 147 8.80 -14.86 3.83
CA GLY A 147 7.73 -15.84 3.93
C GLY A 147 6.40 -15.20 3.62
N VAL A 148 5.55 -15.93 2.91
CA VAL A 148 4.30 -15.42 2.36
C VAL A 148 3.22 -16.49 2.47
N ILE A 149 2.15 -16.19 3.20
CA ILE A 149 1.00 -17.08 3.39
C ILE A 149 -0.22 -16.46 2.70
N LYS A 150 -0.90 -17.24 1.85
CA LYS A 150 -2.08 -16.81 1.09
C LYS A 150 -3.29 -17.70 1.33
N GLY A 151 -4.42 -17.08 1.63
CA GLY A 151 -5.73 -17.71 1.83
C GLY A 151 -6.59 -17.53 0.60
#